data_AF-A0A847QNA9-F1
#
_entry.id   AF-A0A847QNA9-F1
#
_cell.length_a   1.000
_cell.length_b   1.000
_cell.length_c   1.000
_cell.angle_alpha   90.00
_cell.angle_beta   90.00
_cell.angle_gamma   90.00
#
_symmetry.space_group_name_H-M   'P 1'
#
loop_
_entity.id
_entity.type
_entity.pdbx_description
1 polymer ?
#
loop_
_entity_poly.entity_id
_entity_poly.type
_entity_poly.pdbx_seq_one_letter_code
_entity_poly.pdbx_strand_id
1 'polypeptide(L)'
;RGSRLEFTGHLEMDFKLEDEVNVGDLVVTSGYGGVYPKDIPIGTVKDIRLDSSGLLKTAAIEPLVNFDSLEEVYLVKMPEGS
;
A
#
# COMPACT_ATOMS: atom_id res chain seq x y z
N ARG A 1 -12.23 3.11 26.05
CA ARG A 1 -12.08 1.81 25.35
C ARG A 1 -11.93 2.15 23.88
N GLY A 2 -10.71 2.05 23.35
CA GLY A 2 -10.30 2.65 22.08
C GLY A 2 -11.14 2.15 20.93
N SER A 3 -11.64 3.08 20.12
CA SER A 3 -12.32 2.78 18.88
C SER A 3 -11.41 1.89 18.04
N ARG A 4 -11.91 0.70 17.71
CA ARG A 4 -11.47 -0.06 16.55
C ARG A 4 -11.66 0.88 15.36
N LEU A 5 -10.58 1.57 14.96
CA LEU A 5 -10.56 2.32 13.72
C LEU A 5 -10.66 1.24 12.65
N GLU A 6 -11.89 1.02 12.17
CA GLU A 6 -12.11 0.26 10.96
C GLU A 6 -11.45 1.05 9.84
N PHE A 7 -10.51 0.41 9.14
CA PHE A 7 -9.76 1.01 8.04
C PHE A 7 -10.64 1.15 6.78
N THR A 8 -11.88 1.60 6.92
CA THR A 8 -12.80 1.75 5.79
C THR A 8 -12.25 2.81 4.83
N GLY A 9 -11.80 2.37 3.65
CA GLY A 9 -11.25 3.23 2.59
C GLY A 9 -9.72 3.28 2.52
N HIS A 10 -8.99 2.59 3.40
CA HIS A 10 -7.53 2.48 3.30
C HIS A 10 -7.11 1.20 2.57
N LEU A 11 -5.91 1.22 1.99
CA LEU A 11 -5.27 0.03 1.45
C LEU A 11 -4.47 -0.67 2.57
N GLU A 12 -4.35 -1.99 2.51
CA GLU A 12 -3.57 -2.76 3.50
C GLU A 12 -2.37 -3.43 2.82
N MET A 13 -1.21 -3.41 3.49
CA MET A 13 0.00 -4.10 3.06
C MET A 13 0.59 -4.89 4.23
N ASP A 14 0.72 -6.21 4.05
CA ASP A 14 1.38 -7.09 5.00
C ASP A 14 2.88 -7.16 4.73
N PHE A 15 3.67 -7.16 5.80
CA PHE A 15 5.12 -7.25 5.74
C PHE A 15 5.68 -7.95 6.98
N LYS A 16 6.94 -8.39 6.89
CA LYS A 16 7.56 -9.17 7.97
C LYS A 16 7.91 -8.28 9.15
N LEU A 17 8.04 -8.90 10.32
CA LEU A 17 8.47 -8.22 11.54
C LEU A 17 9.82 -7.52 11.40
N GLU A 18 10.75 -8.14 10.66
CA GLU A 18 12.13 -7.67 10.45
C GLU A 18 12.26 -6.53 9.44
N ASP A 19 11.21 -6.28 8.64
CA ASP A 19 11.24 -5.21 7.65
C ASP A 19 11.07 -3.84 8.35
N GLU A 20 11.91 -2.90 7.97
CA GLU A 20 11.88 -1.52 8.46
C GLU A 20 10.92 -0.68 7.62
N VAL A 21 9.71 -0.48 8.13
CA VAL A 21 8.67 0.38 7.54
C VAL A 21 8.22 1.38 8.58
N ASN A 22 8.13 2.65 8.18
CA ASN A 22 7.77 3.77 9.05
C ASN A 22 6.49 4.46 8.56
N VAL A 23 5.75 5.06 9.50
CA VAL A 23 4.64 5.97 9.16
C VAL A 23 5.21 7.15 8.37
N GLY A 24 4.57 7.46 7.24
CA GLY A 24 5.01 8.47 6.28
C GLY A 24 5.79 7.92 5.09
N ASP A 25 6.19 6.65 5.09
CA ASP A 25 6.87 6.05 3.95
C ASP A 25 5.96 5.99 2.71
N LEU A 26 6.54 6.27 1.55
CA LEU A 26 5.86 6.16 0.26
C LEU A 26 5.86 4.71 -0.21
N VAL A 27 4.67 4.19 -0.52
CA VAL A 27 4.50 2.85 -1.08
C VAL A 27 4.42 2.93 -2.60
N VAL A 28 5.20 2.09 -3.28
CA VAL A 28 5.26 1.99 -4.74
C VAL A 28 5.16 0.54 -5.20
N THR A 29 4.75 0.30 -6.45
CA THR A 29 4.79 -1.04 -7.05
C THR A 29 6.23 -1.55 -7.18
N SER A 30 6.47 -2.82 -6.83
CA SER A 30 7.82 -3.42 -6.89
C SER A 30 8.22 -3.92 -8.28
N GLY A 31 7.24 -4.17 -9.17
CA GLY A 31 7.46 -4.89 -10.43
C GLY A 31 7.57 -6.40 -10.28
N TYR A 32 7.50 -6.94 -9.06
CA TYR A 32 7.64 -8.37 -8.81
C TYR A 32 6.44 -9.15 -9.36
N GLY A 33 6.71 -10.30 -10.01
CA GLY A 33 5.69 -11.14 -10.63
C GLY A 33 5.25 -10.69 -12.03
N GLY A 34 5.75 -9.56 -12.54
CA GLY A 34 5.53 -9.12 -13.92
C GLY A 34 4.12 -8.64 -14.25
N VAL A 35 3.31 -8.32 -13.23
CA VAL A 35 1.90 -7.88 -13.40
C VAL A 35 1.81 -6.36 -13.58
N TYR A 36 2.67 -5.61 -12.88
CA TYR A 36 2.70 -4.15 -12.91
C TYR A 36 4.13 -3.66 -13.14
N PRO A 37 4.35 -2.53 -13.83
CA PRO A 37 5.66 -1.90 -13.85
C PRO A 37 6.12 -1.51 -12.45
N LYS A 38 7.43 -1.45 -12.23
CA LYS A 38 8.00 -0.93 -10.98
C LYS A 38 7.82 0.58 -10.85
N ASP A 39 7.92 1.07 -9.62
CA ASP A 39 8.01 2.49 -9.25
C ASP A 39 6.72 3.31 -9.51
N ILE A 40 5.54 2.69 -9.52
CA ILE A 40 4.26 3.40 -9.60
C ILE A 40 3.79 3.74 -8.17
N PRO A 41 3.59 5.03 -7.83
CA PRO A 41 3.12 5.44 -6.50
C PRO A 41 1.71 4.96 -6.17
N ILE A 42 1.52 4.49 -4.95
CA ILE A 42 0.23 3.99 -4.44
C ILE A 42 -0.32 4.93 -3.35
N GLY A 43 0.47 5.18 -2.32
CA GLY A 43 0.00 5.78 -1.08
C GLY A 43 1.10 6.03 -0.07
N THR A 44 0.74 6.59 1.07
CA THR A 44 1.65 6.78 2.21
C THR A 44 1.22 5.93 3.40
N VAL A 45 2.18 5.38 4.14
CA VAL A 45 1.88 4.59 5.34
C VAL A 45 1.29 5.50 6.40
N LYS A 46 0.06 5.20 6.83
CA LYS A 46 -0.71 5.99 7.80
C LYS A 46 -0.63 5.45 9.22
N ASP A 47 -0.64 4.12 9.34
CA ASP A 47 -0.60 3.40 10.61
C ASP A 47 0.04 2.03 10.39
N ILE A 48 0.65 1.46 11.42
CA ILE A 48 1.26 0.13 11.40
C ILE A 48 0.76 -0.64 12.61
N ARG A 49 0.19 -1.83 12.38
CA ARG A 49 -0.31 -2.70 13.43
C ARG A 49 0.36 -4.05 13.34
N LEU A 50 0.55 -4.66 14.51
CA LEU A 50 0.89 -6.07 14.58
C LEU A 50 -0.39 -6.89 14.37
N ASP A 51 -0.31 -7.90 13.53
CA ASP A 51 -1.42 -8.82 13.31
C ASP A 51 -1.75 -9.61 14.59
N SER A 52 -2.91 -10.25 14.63
CA SER A 52 -3.34 -10.99 15.82
C SER A 52 -2.46 -12.19 16.16
N SER A 53 -1.70 -12.71 15.18
CA SER A 53 -0.77 -13.82 15.41
C SER A 53 0.56 -13.36 16.02
N GLY A 54 0.88 -12.06 15.90
CA GLY A 54 2.15 -11.50 16.30
C GLY A 54 3.30 -11.82 15.35
N LEU A 55 3.02 -12.37 14.17
CA LEU A 55 4.02 -12.84 13.19
C LEU A 55 4.20 -11.86 12.03
N LEU A 56 3.19 -11.04 11.74
CA LEU A 56 3.19 -10.09 10.63
C LEU A 56 2.82 -8.70 11.12
N LYS A 57 3.29 -7.69 10.40
CA LYS A 57 2.81 -6.32 10.52
C LYS A 57 1.92 -6.02 9.32
N THR A 58 0.88 -5.23 9.56
CA THR A 58 0.01 -4.70 8.52
C THR A 58 0.10 -3.18 8.56
N ALA A 59 0.46 -2.58 7.42
CA ALA A 59 0.42 -1.15 7.21
C ALA A 59 -0.93 -0.77 6.61
N ALA A 60 -1.61 0.19 7.22
CA ALA A 60 -2.69 0.91 6.57
C ALA A 60 -2.10 2.05 5.74
N ILE A 61 -2.46 2.10 4.47
CA ILE A 61 -1.93 3.04 3.48
C ILE A 61 -3.04 3.99 3.07
N GLU A 62 -2.75 5.28 3.18
CA GLU A 62 -3.59 6.36 2.65
C GLU A 62 -3.28 6.52 1.15
N PRO A 63 -4.26 6.29 0.25
CA PRO A 63 -4.04 6.45 -1.19
C PRO A 63 -3.61 7.88 -1.53
N LEU A 64 -2.70 8.05 -2.48
CA LEU A 64 -2.35 9.38 -3.01
C LEU A 64 -3.50 9.99 -3.83
N VAL A 65 -4.41 9.16 -4.32
CA VAL A 65 -5.49 9.54 -5.23
C VAL A 65 -6.82 9.50 -4.49
N ASN A 66 -7.60 10.57 -4.63
CA ASN A 66 -9.02 10.53 -4.28
C ASN A 66 -9.81 9.84 -5.40
N PHE A 67 -10.25 8.61 -5.14
CA PHE A 67 -10.99 7.81 -6.13
C PHE A 67 -12.39 8.35 -6.45
N ASP A 68 -12.96 9.21 -5.59
CA ASP A 68 -14.27 9.81 -5.83
C ASP A 68 -14.24 10.96 -6.85
N SER A 69 -13.05 11.44 -7.22
CA SER A 69 -12.86 12.59 -8.11
C SER A 69 -12.04 12.26 -9.35
N LEU A 70 -12.14 11.02 -9.86
CA LEU A 70 -11.44 10.61 -11.08
C LEU A 70 -12.14 11.18 -12.32
N GLU A 71 -11.38 11.90 -13.15
CA GLU A 71 -11.82 12.38 -14.46
C GLU A 71 -11.16 11.60 -15.61
N GLU A 72 -9.85 11.36 -15.49
CA GLU A 72 -9.05 10.64 -16.47
C GLU A 72 -8.19 9.56 -15.82
N VAL A 73 -7.99 8.46 -16.55
CA VAL A 73 -7.16 7.33 -16.11
C VAL A 73 -6.25 6.87 -17.23
N TYR A 74 -5.06 6.39 -16.87
CA TYR A 74 -4.10 5.82 -17.81
C TYR A 74 -4.05 4.31 -17.69
N LEU A 75 -4.15 3.62 -18.83
CA LEU A 75 -3.87 2.19 -18.93
C LEU A 75 -2.36 1.98 -19.11
N VAL A 76 -1.69 1.60 -18.03
CA VAL A 76 -0.25 1.32 -18.05
C VAL A 76 -0.02 -0.16 -18.38
N LYS A 77 0.81 -0.42 -19.39
CA LYS A 77 1.22 -1.77 -19.81
C LYS A 77 2.64 -2.07 -19.31
N MET A 78 2.97 -3.35 -19.21
CA MET A 78 4.35 -3.78 -18.96
C MET A 78 5.28 -3.33 -20.10
N PRO A 79 6.52 -2.92 -19.80
CA PRO A 79 7.52 -2.64 -20.84
C PRO A 79 7.84 -3.91 -21.62
N GLU A 80 7.97 -3.79 -22.94
CA GLU A 80 8.40 -4.92 -23.77
C GLU A 80 9.82 -5.38 -23.37
N GLY A 81 9.99 -6.68 -23.12
CA GLY A 81 11.29 -7.28 -22.78
C GLY A 81 11.67 -7.29 -21.29
N SER A 82 10.70 -7.18 -20.38
CA SER A 82 10.87 -7.38 -18.93
C SER A 82 10.78 -8.84 -18.49
#